data_AF-A0A968SD79-F1
#
_entry.id   AF-A0A968SD79-F1
#
_cell.length_a   1.000
_cell.length_b   1.000
_cell.length_c   1.000
_cell.angle_alpha   90.00
_cell.angle_beta   90.00
_cell.angle_gamma   90.00
#
_symmetry.space_group_name_H-M   'P 1'
#
loop_
_entity.id
_entity.type
_entity.pdbx_description
1 polymer ?
#
loop_
_entity_poly.entity_id
_entity_poly.type
_entity_poly.pdbx_seq_one_letter_code
_entity_poly.pdbx_strand_id
1 'polypeptide(L)'
;MIHLSQSQLQTLEACPRKFQYIYLEQLSPPLDPLQQESLIWGSNFHLIMQQRELGLPVGIGSDRQVSLDADMQKAIAALLTAAPELFETQPQTFRSAITEHNLSTNTEAFQIINTDKYNLSTSPERSRRAEYPLTLELQGYLFTVIYDLFIAAPDTAQIIDWKTHQKPLKSEFLEQQWQTKLYLYILAATTSYAPEQITMTYWFVKNSPQPQQVTIAYNQETHQQTHQEIMDLLQELTISLEDYQAQGIEFSQVSPKAGHCVGCSFAARCGRGDRSSTPAITLPDIADIAEVSL
;
A
#
# COMPACT_ATOMS: atom_id res chain seq x y z
N MET A 1 10.91 -16.69 5.83
CA MET A 1 9.89 -16.33 4.83
C MET A 1 9.97 -14.83 4.62
N ILE A 2 10.14 -14.37 3.37
CA ILE A 2 10.33 -12.93 3.06
C ILE A 2 8.94 -12.31 2.83
N HIS A 3 8.68 -11.17 3.47
CA HIS A 3 7.46 -10.41 3.22
C HIS A 3 7.64 -9.46 2.04
N LEU A 4 6.70 -9.51 1.10
CA LEU A 4 6.65 -8.64 -0.06
C LEU A 4 5.37 -7.80 -0.05
N SER A 5 5.54 -6.53 -0.41
CA SER A 5 4.49 -5.51 -0.53
C SER A 5 4.43 -4.98 -1.96
N GLN A 6 3.37 -4.23 -2.28
CA GLN A 6 3.22 -3.59 -3.60
C GLN A 6 4.40 -2.66 -3.95
N SER A 7 4.99 -1.97 -2.96
CA SER A 7 6.13 -1.07 -3.19
C SER A 7 7.42 -1.82 -3.50
N GLN A 8 7.60 -2.99 -2.87
CA GLN A 8 8.71 -3.91 -3.14
C GLN A 8 8.61 -4.50 -4.54
N LEU A 9 7.43 -4.97 -4.95
CA LEU A 9 7.22 -5.47 -6.33
C LEU A 9 7.46 -4.38 -7.36
N GLN A 10 6.91 -3.17 -7.14
CA GLN A 10 7.14 -2.03 -8.03
C GLN A 10 8.62 -1.67 -8.15
N THR A 11 9.37 -1.75 -7.05
CA THR A 11 10.81 -1.44 -7.05
C THR A 11 11.60 -2.55 -7.74
N LEU A 12 11.25 -3.80 -7.50
CA LEU A 12 11.91 -4.96 -8.10
C LEU A 12 11.75 -4.94 -9.62
N GLU A 13 10.51 -4.79 -10.10
CA GLU A 13 10.19 -4.69 -11.54
C GLU A 13 10.91 -3.50 -12.19
N ALA A 14 10.89 -2.32 -11.54
CA ALA A 14 11.50 -1.13 -12.10
C ALA A 14 13.04 -1.16 -12.07
N CYS A 15 13.66 -1.72 -11.03
CA CYS A 15 15.11 -1.83 -10.89
C CYS A 15 15.53 -2.81 -9.78
N PRO A 16 15.95 -4.05 -10.11
CA PRO A 16 16.43 -5.03 -9.14
C PRO A 16 17.60 -4.52 -8.29
N ARG A 17 18.55 -3.79 -8.89
CA ARG A 17 19.63 -3.15 -8.13
C ARG A 17 19.13 -2.16 -7.08
N LYS A 18 18.09 -1.38 -7.39
CA LYS A 18 17.49 -0.45 -6.43
C LYS A 18 16.77 -1.20 -5.31
N PHE A 19 16.11 -2.31 -5.63
CA PHE A 19 15.51 -3.21 -4.63
C PHE A 19 16.57 -3.70 -3.63
N GLN A 20 17.73 -4.17 -4.11
CA GLN A 20 18.83 -4.58 -3.24
C GLN A 20 19.25 -3.44 -2.30
N TYR A 21 19.53 -2.24 -2.83
CA TYR A 21 19.96 -1.12 -2.00
C TYR A 21 18.96 -0.77 -0.90
N ILE A 22 17.66 -0.72 -1.22
CA ILE A 22 16.64 -0.27 -0.27
C ILE A 22 16.31 -1.36 0.75
N TYR A 23 16.05 -2.60 0.29
CA TYR A 23 15.44 -3.62 1.13
C TYR A 23 16.42 -4.64 1.70
N LEU A 24 17.58 -4.85 1.05
CA LEU A 24 18.62 -5.76 1.56
C LEU A 24 19.72 -4.99 2.29
N GLU A 25 20.14 -3.85 1.75
CA GLU A 25 21.21 -3.02 2.32
C GLU A 25 20.71 -1.86 3.20
N GLN A 26 19.39 -1.67 3.29
CA GLN A 26 18.74 -0.67 4.15
C GLN A 26 19.18 0.77 3.87
N LEU A 27 19.54 1.06 2.62
CA LEU A 27 19.90 2.39 2.18
C LEU A 27 18.64 3.15 1.81
N SER A 28 18.24 4.13 2.64
CA SER A 28 17.13 5.03 2.32
C SER A 28 17.60 6.48 2.34
N PRO A 29 17.26 7.29 1.31
CA PRO A 29 17.47 8.72 1.40
C PRO A 29 16.53 9.31 2.48
N PRO A 30 16.94 10.39 3.18
CA PRO A 30 16.05 11.09 4.10
C PRO A 30 14.83 11.64 3.35
N LEU A 31 13.67 11.64 4.01
CA LEU A 31 12.46 12.25 3.47
C LEU A 31 12.56 13.77 3.52
N ASP A 32 12.03 14.42 2.49
CA ASP A 32 11.85 15.87 2.44
C ASP A 32 10.72 16.28 3.42
N PRO A 33 10.86 17.37 4.21
CA PRO A 33 9.82 17.83 5.14
C PRO A 33 8.41 17.93 4.56
N LEU A 34 8.26 18.39 3.31
CA LEU A 34 6.94 18.49 2.66
C LEU A 34 6.30 17.12 2.41
N GLN A 35 7.12 16.10 2.13
CA GLN A 35 6.65 14.71 2.01
C GLN A 35 6.24 14.15 3.38
N GLN A 36 6.98 14.49 4.44
CA GLN A 36 6.65 14.06 5.79
C GLN A 36 5.31 14.68 6.26
N GLU A 37 5.09 15.97 6.03
CA GLU A 37 3.81 16.62 6.33
C GLU A 37 2.65 15.97 5.58
N SER A 38 2.88 15.64 4.32
CA SER A 38 1.92 14.89 3.51
C SER A 38 1.59 13.54 4.16
N LEU A 39 2.60 12.72 4.47
CA LEU A 39 2.41 11.41 5.11
C LEU A 39 1.67 11.49 6.45
N ILE A 40 1.97 12.50 7.28
CA ILE A 40 1.27 12.74 8.56
C ILE A 40 -0.20 13.05 8.31
N TRP A 41 -0.50 13.96 7.37
CA TRP A 41 -1.87 14.30 7.02
C TRP A 41 -2.62 13.07 6.50
N GLY A 42 -2.00 12.29 5.60
CA GLY A 42 -2.58 11.05 5.08
C GLY A 42 -2.90 10.05 6.19
N SER A 43 -1.94 9.79 7.09
CA SER A 43 -2.12 8.85 8.22
C SER A 43 -3.28 9.27 9.12
N ASN A 44 -3.39 10.58 9.42
CA ASN A 44 -4.50 11.11 10.20
C ASN A 44 -5.85 10.92 9.48
N PHE A 45 -5.89 11.11 8.16
CA PHE A 45 -7.10 10.88 7.36
C PHE A 45 -7.55 9.42 7.43
N HIS A 46 -6.65 8.45 7.22
CA HIS A 46 -6.99 7.01 7.32
C HIS A 46 -7.51 6.65 8.71
N LEU A 47 -6.84 7.13 9.78
CA LEU A 47 -7.28 6.89 11.15
C LEU A 47 -8.70 7.42 11.41
N ILE A 48 -9.04 8.59 10.86
CA ILE A 48 -10.38 9.16 10.98
C ILE A 48 -11.41 8.31 10.23
N MET A 49 -11.11 7.86 9.00
CA MET A 49 -12.00 6.98 8.25
C MET A 49 -12.23 5.65 8.98
N GLN A 50 -11.17 5.06 9.53
CA GLN A 50 -11.25 3.85 10.35
C GLN A 50 -12.14 4.08 11.57
N GLN A 51 -11.87 5.11 12.39
CA GLN A 51 -12.68 5.42 13.58
C GLN A 51 -14.16 5.59 13.24
N ARG A 52 -14.45 6.21 12.10
CA ARG A 52 -15.82 6.44 11.64
C ARG A 52 -16.54 5.15 11.26
N GLU A 53 -15.87 4.22 10.58
CA GLU A 53 -16.45 2.91 10.26
C GLU A 53 -16.79 2.14 11.55
N LEU A 54 -16.01 2.34 12.61
CA LEU A 54 -16.23 1.74 13.93
C LEU A 54 -17.28 2.43 14.80
N GLY A 55 -17.86 3.54 14.31
CA GLY A 55 -18.77 4.35 15.11
C GLY A 55 -18.08 5.01 16.32
N LEU A 56 -16.75 5.09 16.33
CA LEU A 56 -16.01 5.80 17.36
C LEU A 56 -16.15 7.31 17.16
N PRO A 57 -16.08 8.11 18.24
CA PRO A 57 -16.08 9.56 18.14
C PRO A 57 -14.89 10.05 17.31
N VAL A 58 -15.18 10.46 16.08
CA VAL A 58 -14.27 11.25 15.25
C VAL A 58 -14.33 12.67 15.81
N GLY A 59 -13.20 13.35 15.99
CA GLY A 59 -13.09 14.69 16.59
C GLY A 59 -13.74 15.84 15.78
N ILE A 60 -14.88 15.59 15.16
CA ILE A 60 -15.74 16.54 14.46
C ILE A 60 -16.75 17.05 15.50
N GLY A 61 -16.28 17.81 16.48
CA GLY A 61 -17.09 18.31 17.60
C GLY A 61 -16.24 18.75 18.79
N SER A 62 -16.81 19.59 19.66
CA SER A 62 -16.16 20.32 20.76
C SER A 62 -15.53 19.48 21.88
N ASP A 63 -15.63 18.15 21.83
CA ASP A 63 -15.33 17.26 22.97
C ASP A 63 -13.95 16.57 22.91
N ARG A 64 -13.05 17.00 22.01
CA ARG A 64 -11.64 16.56 22.00
C ARG A 64 -10.66 17.73 21.92
N GLN A 65 -9.58 17.64 22.70
CA GLN A 65 -8.51 18.63 22.82
C GLN A 65 -7.58 18.71 21.59
N VAL A 66 -7.81 17.89 20.56
CA VAL A 66 -7.10 17.92 19.28
C VAL A 66 -8.07 18.46 18.23
N SER A 67 -7.98 19.76 17.94
CA SER A 67 -8.67 20.36 16.79
C SER A 67 -8.10 19.77 15.51
N LEU A 68 -8.95 19.12 14.70
CA LEU A 68 -8.58 18.77 13.33
C LEU A 68 -8.21 20.05 12.57
N ASP A 69 -7.21 19.95 11.70
CA ASP A 69 -6.89 21.06 10.80
C ASP A 69 -8.08 21.37 9.87
N ALA A 70 -8.23 22.63 9.47
CA ALA A 70 -9.39 23.08 8.69
C ALA A 70 -9.49 22.36 7.33
N ASP A 71 -8.35 22.00 6.74
CA ASP A 71 -8.29 21.29 5.46
C ASP A 71 -8.79 19.84 5.60
N MET A 72 -8.46 19.17 6.69
CA MET A 72 -8.95 17.83 7.06
C MET A 72 -10.46 17.83 7.25
N GLN A 73 -10.99 18.79 8.02
CA GLN A 73 -12.45 18.92 8.21
C GLN A 73 -13.16 19.14 6.88
N LYS A 74 -12.61 20.02 6.03
CA LYS A 74 -13.15 20.30 4.69
C LYS A 74 -13.10 19.06 3.79
N ALA A 75 -11.99 18.33 3.77
CA ALA A 75 -11.84 17.13 2.96
C ALA A 75 -12.83 16.03 3.37
N ILE A 76 -12.99 15.80 4.68
CA ILE A 76 -13.98 14.87 5.20
C ILE A 76 -15.39 15.30 4.80
N ALA A 77 -15.78 16.55 5.06
CA ALA A 77 -17.12 17.05 4.72
C ALA A 77 -17.42 16.93 3.21
N ALA A 78 -16.44 17.23 2.37
CA ALA A 78 -16.56 17.07 0.92
C ALA A 78 -16.74 15.60 0.52
N LEU A 79 -16.00 14.68 1.14
CA LEU A 79 -16.14 13.24 0.90
C LEU A 79 -17.51 12.70 1.35
N LEU A 80 -18.00 13.13 2.53
CA LEU A 80 -19.34 12.77 3.01
C LEU A 80 -20.44 13.22 2.07
N THR A 81 -20.25 14.37 1.43
CA THR A 81 -21.19 14.92 0.46
C THR A 81 -21.11 14.18 -0.89
N ALA A 82 -19.90 13.82 -1.31
CA ALA A 82 -19.66 13.17 -2.60
C ALA A 82 -20.00 11.67 -2.62
N ALA A 83 -19.93 10.99 -1.47
CA ALA A 83 -20.10 9.54 -1.35
C ALA A 83 -20.95 9.14 -0.13
N PRO A 84 -22.19 9.65 0.04
CA PRO A 84 -23.02 9.37 1.21
C PRO A 84 -23.22 7.86 1.45
N GLU A 85 -23.30 7.06 0.38
CA GLU A 85 -23.46 5.61 0.41
C GLU A 85 -22.29 4.86 1.08
N LEU A 86 -21.09 5.47 1.12
CA LEU A 86 -19.94 4.94 1.85
C LEU A 86 -20.07 5.18 3.36
N PHE A 87 -21.10 5.86 3.84
CA PHE A 87 -21.19 6.26 5.24
C PHE A 87 -22.53 5.96 5.90
N GLU A 88 -23.59 5.80 5.11
CA GLU A 88 -24.90 5.42 5.59
C GLU A 88 -24.87 4.10 6.40
N THR A 89 -25.47 4.14 7.58
CA THR A 89 -25.74 2.94 8.39
C THR A 89 -26.92 2.21 7.77
N GLN A 90 -26.65 1.16 6.99
CA GLN A 90 -27.71 0.26 6.55
C GLN A 90 -28.09 -0.67 7.72
N PRO A 91 -29.39 -0.87 8.03
CA PRO A 91 -29.83 -1.63 9.21
C PRO A 91 -29.36 -3.10 9.26
N GLN A 92 -28.92 -3.66 8.13
CA GLN A 92 -28.47 -5.04 7.97
C GLN A 92 -26.97 -5.12 7.61
N THR A 93 -26.15 -4.24 8.18
CA THR A 93 -24.70 -4.23 7.89
C THR A 93 -23.88 -4.42 9.14
N PHE A 94 -23.18 -5.55 9.21
CA PHE A 94 -22.20 -5.82 10.24
C PHE A 94 -20.93 -4.99 9.98
N ARG A 95 -20.51 -4.20 10.98
CA ARG A 95 -19.29 -3.38 10.97
C ARG A 95 -18.32 -3.87 12.04
N SER A 96 -17.06 -4.07 11.68
CA SER A 96 -16.01 -4.47 12.63
C SER A 96 -14.66 -3.87 12.26
N ALA A 97 -13.88 -3.44 13.26
CA ALA A 97 -12.43 -3.42 13.19
C ALA A 97 -11.95 -4.70 13.82
N ILE A 98 -10.82 -5.20 13.31
CA ILE A 98 -10.13 -6.30 13.97
C ILE A 98 -9.69 -5.80 15.34
N THR A 99 -10.37 -6.29 16.38
CA THR A 99 -9.76 -6.40 17.70
C THR A 99 -9.05 -7.74 17.68
N GLU A 100 -7.73 -7.74 17.91
CA GLU A 100 -6.91 -8.95 17.91
C GLU A 100 -7.54 -10.06 18.77
N HIS A 101 -8.14 -11.04 18.13
CA HIS A 101 -8.42 -12.33 18.73
C HIS A 101 -8.19 -13.38 17.65
N ASN A 102 -6.92 -13.80 17.52
CA ASN A 102 -6.48 -15.18 17.22
C ASN A 102 -4.94 -15.27 17.11
N LEU A 103 -4.22 -14.70 18.09
CA LEU A 103 -2.84 -15.12 18.38
C LEU A 103 -2.86 -16.05 19.59
N SER A 104 -3.31 -17.29 19.39
CA SER A 104 -3.04 -18.35 20.37
C SER A 104 -1.70 -18.99 20.02
N THR A 105 -0.73 -18.79 20.91
CA THR A 105 0.55 -19.47 20.96
C THR A 105 0.36 -20.99 20.92
N ASN A 106 0.74 -21.63 19.81
CA ASN A 106 1.17 -23.04 19.78
C ASN A 106 2.02 -23.31 18.55
N THR A 107 3.25 -23.78 18.80
CA THR A 107 4.40 -23.90 17.89
C THR A 107 4.30 -25.08 16.89
N GLU A 108 3.11 -25.55 16.53
CA GLU A 108 2.96 -26.66 15.54
C GLU A 108 1.84 -26.47 14.50
N ALA A 109 1.29 -25.27 14.32
CA ALA A 109 0.20 -25.02 13.37
C ALA A 109 0.60 -24.07 12.21
N PHE A 110 1.32 -24.61 11.21
CA PHE A 110 1.46 -23.99 9.88
C PHE A 110 0.18 -24.25 9.03
N GLN A 111 -0.99 -23.95 9.61
CA GLN A 111 -2.32 -24.05 8.98
C GLN A 111 -3.24 -22.91 9.43
N ILE A 112 -2.72 -21.68 9.50
CA ILE A 112 -3.55 -20.48 9.56
C ILE A 112 -3.41 -19.73 8.23
N ILE A 113 -3.84 -20.38 7.14
CA ILE A 113 -4.11 -19.74 5.85
C ILE A 113 -5.41 -20.40 5.38
N ASN A 114 -6.58 -19.77 5.60
CA ASN A 114 -7.91 -20.06 4.99
C ASN A 114 -9.15 -19.98 5.94
N THR A 115 -9.06 -19.42 7.14
CA THR A 115 -10.30 -19.26 7.95
C THR A 115 -11.29 -18.25 7.38
N ASP A 116 -10.83 -17.27 6.58
CA ASP A 116 -11.72 -16.27 5.95
C ASP A 116 -12.33 -16.71 4.61
N LYS A 117 -11.74 -17.71 3.93
CA LYS A 117 -12.21 -18.19 2.62
C LYS A 117 -13.66 -18.70 2.67
N TYR A 118 -14.10 -19.22 3.81
CA TYR A 118 -15.45 -19.76 4.02
C TYR A 118 -16.40 -18.79 4.77
N ASN A 119 -15.87 -17.80 5.50
CA ASN A 119 -16.68 -16.87 6.31
C ASN A 119 -17.08 -15.59 5.56
N LEU A 120 -16.37 -15.22 4.48
CA LEU A 120 -16.67 -14.00 3.73
C LEU A 120 -17.80 -14.17 2.70
N SER A 121 -17.99 -15.37 2.15
CA SER A 121 -18.91 -15.60 1.03
C SER A 121 -20.28 -16.18 1.41
N THR A 122 -20.45 -16.57 2.67
CA THR A 122 -21.62 -17.34 3.12
C THR A 122 -22.62 -16.51 3.93
N SER A 123 -22.31 -15.24 4.22
CA SER A 123 -23.27 -14.31 4.81
C SER A 123 -24.20 -13.77 3.72
N PRO A 124 -25.53 -13.95 3.83
CA PRO A 124 -26.48 -13.32 2.92
C PRO A 124 -26.53 -11.79 3.05
N GLU A 125 -25.89 -11.25 4.09
CA GLU A 125 -25.91 -9.83 4.42
C GLU A 125 -24.60 -9.13 4.03
N ARG A 126 -24.74 -7.90 3.54
CA ARG A 126 -23.63 -7.00 3.22
C ARG A 126 -22.83 -6.70 4.50
N SER A 127 -21.52 -6.93 4.47
CA SER A 127 -20.61 -6.62 5.58
C SER A 127 -19.53 -5.61 5.20
N ARG A 128 -19.05 -4.86 6.18
CA ARG A 128 -18.06 -3.79 5.99
C ARG A 128 -16.96 -3.90 7.05
N ARG A 129 -15.71 -3.83 6.61
CA ARG A 129 -14.52 -3.96 7.49
C ARG A 129 -13.51 -2.89 7.13
N ALA A 130 -13.14 -2.04 8.09
CA ALA A 130 -12.05 -1.09 7.92
C ALA A 130 -10.70 -1.74 8.24
N GLU A 131 -9.65 -1.30 7.55
CA GLU A 131 -8.28 -1.81 7.71
C GLU A 131 -8.22 -3.35 7.64
N TYR A 132 -8.87 -3.92 6.61
CA TYR A 132 -9.03 -5.37 6.47
C TYR A 132 -7.76 -6.00 5.87
N PRO A 133 -6.98 -6.79 6.62
CA PRO A 133 -5.80 -7.45 6.12
C PRO A 133 -6.17 -8.74 5.40
N LEU A 134 -5.48 -9.02 4.30
CA LEU A 134 -5.43 -10.35 3.69
C LEU A 134 -3.98 -10.74 3.45
N THR A 135 -3.70 -12.01 3.69
CA THR A 135 -2.38 -12.60 3.54
C THR A 135 -2.42 -13.77 2.58
N LEU A 136 -1.44 -13.81 1.68
CA LEU A 136 -1.25 -14.91 0.72
C LEU A 136 0.21 -15.36 0.77
N GLU A 137 0.43 -16.66 0.94
CA GLU A 137 1.75 -17.27 0.74
C GLU A 137 1.83 -17.81 -0.68
N LEU A 138 2.93 -17.48 -1.37
CA LEU A 138 3.20 -17.94 -2.74
C LEU A 138 4.71 -18.10 -2.93
N GLN A 139 5.15 -19.29 -3.33
CA GLN A 139 6.57 -19.63 -3.59
C GLN A 139 7.50 -19.32 -2.39
N GLY A 140 7.02 -19.46 -1.16
CA GLY A 140 7.82 -19.16 0.04
C GLY A 140 7.95 -17.66 0.36
N TYR A 141 7.20 -16.82 -0.34
CA TYR A 141 7.04 -15.39 -0.04
C TYR A 141 5.67 -15.13 0.56
N LEU A 142 5.59 -14.17 1.48
CA LEU A 142 4.33 -13.75 2.09
C LEU A 142 3.93 -12.37 1.57
N PHE A 143 2.74 -12.28 0.99
CA PHE A 143 2.11 -11.02 0.65
C PHE A 143 1.10 -10.66 1.71
N THR A 144 1.09 -9.40 2.14
CA THR A 144 0.04 -8.86 3.00
C THR A 144 -0.44 -7.55 2.43
N VAL A 145 -1.74 -7.49 2.16
CA VAL A 145 -2.44 -6.26 1.75
C VAL A 145 -3.40 -5.87 2.84
N ILE A 146 -3.58 -4.57 3.04
CA ILE A 146 -4.55 -4.00 3.96
C ILE A 146 -5.46 -3.12 3.13
N TYR A 147 -6.76 -3.44 3.14
CA TYR A 147 -7.79 -2.65 2.47
C TYR A 147 -8.33 -1.62 3.44
N ASP A 148 -8.27 -0.33 3.08
CA ASP A 148 -8.76 0.74 3.98
C ASP A 148 -10.23 0.51 4.36
N LEU A 149 -11.05 0.12 3.37
CA LEU A 149 -12.39 -0.36 3.59
C LEU A 149 -12.73 -1.48 2.60
N PHE A 150 -13.10 -2.63 3.15
CA PHE A 150 -13.59 -3.78 2.41
C PHE A 150 -15.10 -3.93 2.59
N ILE A 151 -15.82 -4.06 1.48
CA ILE A 151 -17.27 -4.24 1.45
C ILE A 151 -17.56 -5.57 0.76
N ALA A 152 -18.09 -6.53 1.51
CA ALA A 152 -18.49 -7.83 1.00
C ALA A 152 -20.01 -7.93 0.90
N ALA A 153 -20.53 -8.38 -0.24
CA ALA A 153 -21.92 -8.73 -0.46
C ALA A 153 -22.02 -10.12 -1.12
N PRO A 154 -23.19 -10.77 -1.22
CA PRO A 154 -23.28 -12.15 -1.75
C PRO A 154 -22.72 -12.33 -3.17
N ASP A 155 -22.83 -11.31 -4.01
CA ASP A 155 -22.50 -11.35 -5.43
C ASP A 155 -21.39 -10.37 -5.84
N THR A 156 -20.95 -9.49 -4.94
CA THR A 156 -19.94 -8.46 -5.21
C THR A 156 -19.01 -8.24 -4.02
N ALA A 157 -17.77 -7.86 -4.32
CA ALA A 157 -16.77 -7.48 -3.34
C ALA A 157 -16.08 -6.19 -3.79
N GLN A 158 -16.01 -5.20 -2.91
CA GLN A 158 -15.45 -3.89 -3.22
C GLN A 158 -14.34 -3.54 -2.24
N ILE A 159 -13.18 -3.18 -2.80
CA ILE A 159 -12.07 -2.56 -2.09
C ILE A 159 -12.19 -1.06 -2.28
N ILE A 160 -12.18 -0.30 -1.20
CA ILE A 160 -12.07 1.16 -1.21
C ILE A 160 -10.69 1.54 -0.69
N ASP A 161 -10.01 2.41 -1.42
CA ASP A 161 -8.67 2.91 -1.08
C ASP A 161 -8.64 4.45 -1.13
N TRP A 162 -8.22 5.06 -0.03
CA TRP A 162 -8.18 6.51 0.14
C TRP A 162 -6.86 7.08 -0.38
N LYS A 163 -6.94 8.02 -1.33
CA LYS A 163 -5.79 8.74 -1.89
C LYS A 163 -5.75 10.19 -1.42
N THR A 164 -4.75 10.50 -0.60
CA THR A 164 -4.63 11.79 0.11
C THR A 164 -3.67 12.79 -0.54
N HIS A 165 -2.79 12.37 -1.47
CA HIS A 165 -1.80 13.28 -2.09
C HIS A 165 -1.75 13.24 -3.61
N GLN A 166 -2.38 12.23 -4.20
CA GLN A 166 -2.32 12.01 -5.64
C GLN A 166 -3.47 12.73 -6.34
N LYS A 167 -3.19 13.30 -7.52
CA LYS A 167 -4.26 13.66 -8.43
C LYS A 167 -4.85 12.37 -9.02
N PRO A 168 -6.14 12.37 -9.38
CA PRO A 168 -6.75 11.27 -10.10
C PRO A 168 -5.95 10.93 -11.35
N LEU A 169 -5.51 9.69 -11.40
CA LEU A 169 -4.87 9.09 -12.58
C LEU A 169 -5.95 8.40 -13.41
N LYS A 170 -5.70 8.24 -14.69
CA LYS A 170 -6.63 7.50 -15.57
C LYS A 170 -6.66 6.03 -15.17
N SER A 171 -7.80 5.37 -15.36
CA SER A 171 -8.01 3.96 -15.01
C SER A 171 -6.96 3.05 -15.66
N GLU A 172 -6.62 3.30 -16.94
CA GLU A 172 -5.67 2.46 -17.68
C GLU A 172 -4.27 2.50 -17.05
N PHE A 173 -3.90 3.60 -16.40
CA PHE A 173 -2.63 3.69 -15.68
C PHE A 173 -2.70 3.01 -14.32
N LEU A 174 -3.81 3.18 -13.59
CA LEU A 174 -4.03 2.58 -12.27
C LEU A 174 -4.07 1.05 -12.34
N GLU A 175 -4.71 0.49 -13.36
CA GLU A 175 -4.75 -0.96 -13.62
C GLU A 175 -3.36 -1.60 -13.70
N GLN A 176 -2.37 -0.83 -14.17
CA GLN A 176 -0.99 -1.31 -14.33
C GLN A 176 -0.15 -1.16 -13.06
N GLN A 177 -0.64 -0.48 -12.02
CA GLN A 177 0.11 -0.31 -10.76
C GLN A 177 0.07 -1.58 -9.91
N TRP A 178 1.20 -1.93 -9.30
CA TRP A 178 1.29 -3.09 -8.39
C TRP A 178 0.32 -3.06 -7.23
N GLN A 179 -0.07 -1.87 -6.76
CA GLN A 179 -1.11 -1.77 -5.76
C GLN A 179 -2.43 -2.38 -6.26
N THR A 180 -2.94 -1.92 -7.40
CA THR A 180 -4.18 -2.43 -8.00
C THR A 180 -4.09 -3.93 -8.29
N LYS A 181 -3.03 -4.34 -9.00
CA LYS A 181 -2.82 -5.74 -9.39
C LYS A 181 -2.81 -6.66 -8.18
N LEU A 182 -1.97 -6.35 -7.17
CA LEU A 182 -1.78 -7.21 -6.00
C LEU A 182 -3.04 -7.24 -5.12
N TYR A 183 -3.71 -6.10 -4.93
CA TYR A 183 -4.90 -6.01 -4.07
C TYR A 183 -6.04 -6.85 -4.64
N LEU A 184 -6.35 -6.70 -5.94
CA LEU A 184 -7.39 -7.47 -6.63
C LEU A 184 -7.03 -8.96 -6.71
N TYR A 185 -5.77 -9.28 -7.02
CA TYR A 185 -5.29 -10.66 -7.12
C TYR A 185 -5.41 -11.41 -5.79
N ILE A 186 -4.97 -10.81 -4.69
CA ILE A 186 -5.03 -11.46 -3.36
C ILE A 186 -6.48 -11.66 -2.92
N LEU A 187 -7.37 -10.69 -3.17
CA LEU A 187 -8.79 -10.85 -2.83
C LEU A 187 -9.39 -12.06 -3.55
N ALA A 188 -9.17 -12.18 -4.86
CA ALA A 188 -9.63 -13.32 -5.65
C ALA A 188 -8.99 -14.65 -5.20
N ALA A 189 -7.69 -14.65 -4.90
CA ALA A 189 -6.96 -15.86 -4.55
C ALA A 189 -7.29 -16.41 -3.15
N THR A 190 -7.68 -15.53 -2.22
CA THR A 190 -7.90 -15.89 -0.80
C THR A 190 -9.37 -15.98 -0.40
N THR A 191 -10.29 -15.55 -1.26
CA THR A 191 -11.74 -15.65 -1.03
C THR A 191 -12.41 -16.54 -2.06
N SER A 192 -13.74 -16.59 -2.07
CA SER A 192 -14.50 -17.31 -3.09
C SER A 192 -15.09 -16.41 -4.18
N TYR A 193 -14.82 -15.09 -4.13
CA TYR A 193 -15.31 -14.18 -5.16
C TYR A 193 -14.60 -14.49 -6.48
N ALA A 194 -15.37 -14.67 -7.54
CA ALA A 194 -14.81 -14.71 -8.89
C ALA A 194 -14.22 -13.34 -9.24
N PRO A 195 -13.17 -13.27 -10.07
CA PRO A 195 -12.57 -11.99 -10.47
C PRO A 195 -13.58 -10.94 -10.94
N GLU A 196 -14.60 -11.33 -11.70
CA GLU A 196 -15.65 -10.46 -12.23
C GLU A 196 -16.54 -9.84 -11.14
N GLN A 197 -16.52 -10.38 -9.92
CA GLN A 197 -17.29 -9.89 -8.79
C GLN A 197 -16.51 -8.84 -7.97
N ILE A 198 -15.24 -8.61 -8.31
CA ILE A 198 -14.33 -7.79 -7.52
C ILE A 198 -14.10 -6.44 -8.20
N THR A 199 -14.23 -5.36 -7.44
CA THR A 199 -13.82 -4.02 -7.88
C THR A 199 -12.93 -3.34 -6.86
N MET A 200 -12.06 -2.46 -7.33
CA MET A 200 -11.27 -1.55 -6.49
C MET A 200 -11.57 -0.10 -6.86
N THR A 201 -12.01 0.69 -5.89
CA THR A 201 -12.33 2.11 -6.08
C THR A 201 -11.36 2.98 -5.30
N TYR A 202 -10.61 3.79 -6.04
CA TYR A 202 -9.75 4.83 -5.49
C TYR A 202 -10.56 6.10 -5.23
N TRP A 203 -10.48 6.66 -4.02
CA TRP A 203 -11.06 7.95 -3.68
C TRP A 203 -9.98 8.99 -3.46
N PHE A 204 -9.90 9.99 -4.34
CA PHE A 204 -8.94 11.07 -4.28
C PHE A 204 -9.51 12.25 -3.48
N VAL A 205 -9.18 12.29 -2.18
CA VAL A 205 -9.92 13.09 -1.18
C VAL A 205 -9.47 14.55 -1.09
N LYS A 206 -8.23 14.88 -1.44
CA LYS A 206 -7.73 16.27 -1.49
C LYS A 206 -7.96 16.97 -2.84
N ASN A 207 -8.78 16.40 -3.72
CA ASN A 207 -8.99 16.98 -5.05
C ASN A 207 -9.98 18.16 -5.01
N SER A 208 -9.76 19.15 -5.89
CA SER A 208 -10.55 20.39 -5.97
C SER A 208 -11.28 20.45 -7.32
N PRO A 209 -12.56 20.88 -7.38
CA PRO A 209 -13.37 21.45 -6.30
C PRO A 209 -14.00 20.42 -5.35
N GLN A 210 -13.96 19.12 -5.69
CA GLN A 210 -14.53 18.03 -4.91
C GLN A 210 -13.71 16.75 -5.07
N PRO A 211 -13.83 15.79 -4.13
CA PRO A 211 -13.25 14.46 -4.26
C PRO A 211 -13.65 13.80 -5.58
N GLN A 212 -12.75 13.00 -6.13
CA GLN A 212 -13.00 12.23 -7.34
C GLN A 212 -12.75 10.76 -7.05
N GLN A 213 -13.44 9.89 -7.78
CA GLN A 213 -13.23 8.45 -7.69
C GLN A 213 -12.86 7.85 -9.04
N VAL A 214 -12.10 6.75 -9.00
CA VAL A 214 -11.83 5.90 -10.15
C VAL A 214 -12.03 4.45 -9.73
N THR A 215 -12.94 3.75 -10.38
CA THR A 215 -13.25 2.34 -10.12
C THR A 215 -12.61 1.47 -11.19
N ILE A 216 -11.88 0.46 -10.74
CA ILE A 216 -11.26 -0.58 -11.56
C ILE A 216 -12.07 -1.87 -11.38
N ALA A 217 -12.59 -2.38 -12.49
CA ALA A 217 -13.22 -3.70 -12.53
C ALA A 217 -12.15 -4.77 -12.75
N TYR A 218 -12.34 -5.95 -12.17
CA TYR A 218 -11.44 -7.07 -12.32
C TYR A 218 -12.07 -8.19 -13.15
N ASN A 219 -11.25 -9.02 -13.76
CA ASN A 219 -11.70 -10.13 -14.61
C ASN A 219 -10.66 -11.26 -14.62
N GLN A 220 -11.08 -12.42 -15.12
CA GLN A 220 -10.28 -13.63 -15.16
C GLN A 220 -8.99 -13.51 -16.00
N GLU A 221 -9.00 -12.73 -17.07
CA GLU A 221 -7.83 -12.50 -17.94
C GLU A 221 -6.75 -11.73 -17.18
N THR A 222 -7.11 -10.58 -16.58
CA THR A 222 -6.20 -9.79 -15.76
C THR A 222 -5.72 -10.58 -14.54
N HIS A 223 -6.55 -11.47 -13.98
CA HIS A 223 -6.14 -12.36 -12.90
C HIS A 223 -5.04 -13.33 -13.29
N GLN A 224 -5.19 -14.00 -14.43
CA GLN A 224 -4.18 -14.92 -14.95
C GLN A 224 -2.90 -14.19 -15.33
N GLN A 225 -3.00 -13.02 -15.95
CA GLN A 225 -1.84 -12.19 -16.28
C GLN A 225 -1.10 -11.76 -15.01
N THR A 226 -1.81 -11.26 -14.00
CA THR A 226 -1.21 -10.82 -12.73
C THR A 226 -0.51 -11.99 -12.02
N HIS A 227 -1.12 -13.18 -12.02
CA HIS A 227 -0.49 -14.38 -11.48
C HIS A 227 0.85 -14.67 -12.17
N GLN A 228 0.88 -14.65 -13.51
CA GLN A 228 2.11 -14.90 -14.26
C GLN A 228 3.18 -13.85 -13.97
N GLU A 229 2.82 -12.56 -13.96
CA GLU A 229 3.75 -11.47 -13.63
C GLU A 229 4.35 -11.62 -12.23
N ILE A 230 3.54 -12.01 -11.23
CA ILE A 230 4.03 -12.29 -9.88
C ILE A 230 4.99 -13.46 -9.90
N MET A 231 4.63 -14.57 -10.55
CA MET A 231 5.45 -15.78 -10.61
C MET A 231 6.82 -15.52 -11.25
N ASP A 232 6.85 -14.76 -12.35
CA ASP A 232 8.09 -14.39 -13.04
C ASP A 232 8.98 -13.53 -12.15
N LEU A 233 8.43 -12.49 -11.50
CA LEU A 233 9.18 -11.65 -10.56
C LEU A 233 9.71 -12.43 -9.36
N LEU A 234 8.93 -13.36 -8.80
CA LEU A 234 9.36 -14.19 -7.67
C LEU A 234 10.47 -15.15 -8.06
N GLN A 235 10.41 -15.72 -9.26
CA GLN A 235 11.47 -16.57 -9.79
C GLN A 235 12.78 -15.78 -9.93
N GLU A 236 12.73 -14.59 -10.57
CA GLU A 236 13.89 -13.72 -10.73
C GLU A 236 14.48 -13.27 -9.38
N LEU A 237 13.61 -12.92 -8.43
CA LEU A 237 14.01 -12.53 -7.08
C LEU A 237 14.71 -13.69 -6.36
N THR A 238 14.17 -14.90 -6.45
CA THR A 238 14.73 -16.09 -5.78
C THR A 238 16.14 -16.37 -6.28
N ILE A 239 16.33 -16.38 -7.60
CA ILE A 239 17.65 -16.57 -8.22
C ILE A 239 18.62 -15.47 -7.77
N SER A 240 18.19 -14.21 -7.82
CA SER A 240 19.03 -13.07 -7.44
C SER A 240 19.43 -13.11 -5.96
N LEU A 241 18.52 -13.53 -5.07
CA LEU A 241 18.78 -13.68 -3.64
C LEU A 241 19.78 -14.80 -3.38
N GLU A 242 19.63 -15.95 -4.03
CA GLU A 242 20.55 -17.09 -3.89
C GLU A 242 21.97 -16.70 -4.34
N ASP A 243 22.11 -16.06 -5.51
CA ASP A 243 23.39 -15.60 -6.04
C ASP A 243 24.04 -14.54 -5.14
N TYR A 244 23.25 -13.61 -4.62
CA TYR A 244 23.73 -12.58 -3.70
C TYR A 244 24.21 -13.18 -2.37
N GLN A 245 23.46 -14.13 -1.80
CA GLN A 245 23.79 -14.74 -0.52
C GLN A 245 24.97 -15.71 -0.62
N ALA A 246 25.03 -16.52 -1.68
CA ALA A 246 26.06 -17.54 -1.84
C ALA A 246 27.38 -16.97 -2.36
N GLN A 247 27.33 -15.98 -3.25
CA GLN A 247 28.48 -15.52 -4.02
C GLN A 247 28.74 -14.01 -3.90
N GLY A 248 27.85 -13.26 -3.25
CA GLY A 248 27.94 -11.79 -3.21
C GLY A 248 27.68 -11.13 -4.56
N ILE A 249 27.05 -11.84 -5.50
CA ILE A 249 26.73 -11.29 -6.83
C ILE A 249 25.61 -10.28 -6.67
N GLU A 250 25.89 -9.06 -7.10
CA GLU A 250 24.96 -7.95 -7.05
C GLU A 250 23.79 -8.12 -8.03
N PHE A 251 22.60 -7.66 -7.62
CA PHE A 251 21.41 -7.64 -8.47
C PHE A 251 21.66 -6.83 -9.73
N SER A 252 21.01 -7.25 -10.83
CA SER A 252 21.21 -6.63 -12.13
C SER A 252 20.83 -5.14 -12.15
N GLN A 253 21.65 -4.34 -12.84
CA GLN A 253 21.30 -2.95 -13.08
C GLN A 253 20.48 -2.83 -14.37
N VAL A 254 19.40 -2.05 -14.33
CA VAL A 254 18.59 -1.76 -15.53
C VAL A 254 19.35 -0.91 -16.53
N SER A 255 18.95 -0.93 -17.80
CA SER A 255 19.54 -0.07 -18.83
C SER A 255 19.34 1.42 -18.52
N PRO A 256 20.35 2.30 -18.69
CA PRO A 256 20.16 3.75 -18.56
C PRO A 256 19.07 4.31 -19.48
N LYS A 257 18.81 3.64 -20.62
CA LYS A 257 17.79 4.05 -21.60
C LYS A 257 16.35 3.80 -21.12
N ALA A 258 16.16 3.03 -20.05
CA ALA A 258 14.84 2.75 -19.47
C ALA A 258 14.26 3.95 -18.69
N GLY A 259 15.02 5.03 -18.49
CA GLY A 259 14.52 6.26 -17.84
C GLY A 259 14.51 6.21 -16.30
N HIS A 260 14.56 5.03 -15.67
CA HIS A 260 14.53 4.87 -14.20
C HIS A 260 15.72 5.50 -13.45
N CYS A 261 16.78 5.89 -14.17
CA CYS A 261 18.00 6.44 -13.56
C CYS A 261 17.96 7.97 -13.38
N VAL A 262 17.07 8.67 -14.09
CA VAL A 262 16.95 10.13 -13.99
C VAL A 262 16.38 10.48 -12.61
N GLY A 263 17.14 11.24 -11.81
CA GLY A 263 16.76 11.58 -10.44
C GLY A 263 16.87 10.44 -9.42
N CYS A 264 17.46 9.30 -9.78
CA CYS A 264 17.67 8.20 -8.85
C CYS A 264 18.78 8.54 -7.85
N SER A 265 18.48 8.51 -6.55
CA SER A 265 19.45 8.75 -5.46
C SER A 265 20.63 7.76 -5.45
N PHE A 266 20.47 6.61 -6.11
CA PHE A 266 21.50 5.58 -6.21
C PHE A 266 22.30 5.63 -7.52
N ALA A 267 22.03 6.59 -8.42
CA ALA A 267 22.70 6.66 -9.72
C ALA A 267 24.24 6.68 -9.59
N ALA A 268 24.77 7.44 -8.62
CA ALA A 268 26.21 7.47 -8.33
C ALA A 268 26.77 6.10 -7.93
N ARG A 269 26.04 5.33 -7.12
CA ARG A 269 26.43 3.95 -6.72
C ARG A 269 26.40 2.97 -7.89
N CYS A 270 25.55 3.21 -8.87
CA CYS A 270 25.52 2.45 -10.12
C CYS A 270 26.57 2.92 -11.14
N GLY A 271 27.46 3.86 -10.79
CA GLY A 271 28.44 4.43 -11.72
C GLY A 271 27.85 5.38 -12.76
N ARG A 272 26.65 5.92 -12.50
CA ARG A 272 25.86 6.77 -13.41
C ARG A 272 25.69 8.20 -12.89
N GLY A 273 26.37 8.55 -11.81
CA GLY A 273 26.38 9.91 -11.29
C GLY A 273 27.19 10.82 -12.20
N ASP A 274 26.66 12.00 -12.47
CA ASP A 274 27.41 13.04 -13.13
C ASP A 274 28.51 13.52 -12.17
N ARG A 275 29.79 13.29 -12.50
CA ARG A 275 30.92 13.82 -11.71
C ARG A 275 30.99 15.36 -11.76
N SER A 276 30.13 16.02 -12.54
CA SER A 276 30.16 17.46 -12.79
C SER A 276 29.24 18.31 -11.90
N SER A 277 28.48 17.74 -10.95
CA SER A 277 27.53 18.54 -10.14
C SER A 277 27.39 18.11 -8.67
N THR A 278 28.48 17.70 -8.03
CA THR A 278 28.59 17.94 -6.58
C THR A 278 28.98 19.39 -6.37
N PRO A 279 28.16 20.28 -5.78
CA PRO A 279 28.78 21.29 -4.93
C PRO A 279 29.59 20.49 -3.93
N ALA A 280 30.88 20.80 -3.79
CA ALA A 280 31.63 20.30 -2.66
C ALA A 280 30.83 20.67 -1.41
N ILE A 281 30.14 19.70 -0.81
CA ILE A 281 29.73 19.84 0.57
C ILE A 281 31.04 19.75 1.31
N THR A 282 31.65 20.91 1.55
CA THR A 282 32.70 21.05 2.54
C THR A 282 32.02 20.68 3.84
N LEU A 283 32.14 19.41 4.22
CA LEU A 283 31.82 18.99 5.58
C LEU A 283 32.72 19.86 6.47
N PRO A 284 32.15 20.60 7.44
CA PRO A 284 32.98 21.33 8.39
C PRO A 284 33.95 20.34 9.04
N ASP A 285 35.17 20.80 9.33
CA ASP A 285 36.13 19.96 10.04
C ASP A 285 35.46 19.49 11.35
N ILE A 286 35.74 18.25 11.77
CA ILE A 286 35.17 17.74 13.03
C ILE A 286 35.52 18.66 14.20
N ALA A 287 36.65 19.39 14.11
CA ALA A 287 37.06 20.40 15.06
C ALA A 287 36.14 21.65 15.13
N ASP A 288 35.29 21.89 14.12
CA ASP A 288 34.40 23.06 14.03
C ASP A 288 32.97 22.78 14.52
N ILE A 289 32.67 21.54 14.93
CA ILE A 289 31.36 21.20 15.51
C ILE A 289 31.38 21.61 16.99
N ALA A 290 30.66 22.69 17.32
CA ALA A 290 30.55 23.15 18.71
C ALA A 290 29.94 22.06 19.60
N GLU A 291 30.67 21.66 20.64
CA GLU A 291 30.18 20.73 21.66
C GLU A 291 28.96 21.32 22.36
N VAL A 292 27.86 20.55 22.38
CA VAL A 292 26.69 20.88 23.19
C VAL A 292 27.04 20.54 24.63
N SER A 293 27.35 21.55 25.44
CA SER A 293 27.48 21.39 26.88
C SER A 293 26.13 20.93 27.45
N LEU A 294 26.10 19.73 28.03
CA LEU A 294 25.00 19.22 28.84
C LEU A 294 24.81 20.05 30.11
#